data_AF-A0A2S6WEP8-F1
#
_entry.id   AF-A0A2S6WEP8-F1
#
_cell.length_a   1.000
_cell.length_b   1.000
_cell.length_c   1.000
_cell.angle_alpha   90.00
_cell.angle_beta   90.00
_cell.angle_gamma   90.00
#
_symmetry.space_group_name_H-M   'P 1'
#
loop_
_entity.id
_entity.type
_entity.pdbx_description
1 polymer ?
#
loop_
_entity_poly.entity_id
_entity_poly.type
_entity_poly.pdbx_seq_one_letter_code
_entity_poly.pdbx_strand_id
1 'polypeptide(L)'
;MHGTPHSSPHLRVMSVLGLLAALLLPLGMTFAPRASAAPAADAVRVMPLGDSITGSPGCWRALLWNRLVNSGYKDIDFVGTLPPQGCGQAHDGDNEGHGGELVTNVADQNLLPGRLSSTRPDIVVMHFGTNDVWSSIAPDRILAAYTKLVGQMRASNPDMRILVAQLIPMNPSTCAACAQRVVDFNARVPGWARATGTERSPVSVVDQWTGFSTATDTYDGVHPNASGDAKIAARWFPALAAALDAGVPQDPDDPGGPGGDPTACTARFRAVSVWQGGYQGEVTVTNTSGSAVQGWTATVVPAGGARLTQLWNGSLTTAADGTATVTDAAWNGALAPGASATFGFVATAPATAGTPAATVTCAGKAPAG
;
A
#
# COMPACT_ATOMS: atom_id res chain seq x y z
N MET A 1 52.50 -53.50 33.86
CA MET A 1 51.06 -53.70 34.12
C MET A 1 50.62 -52.73 35.20
N HIS A 2 49.38 -52.26 35.09
CA HIS A 2 48.74 -51.10 35.72
C HIS A 2 48.98 -50.79 37.20
N GLY A 3 48.79 -49.51 37.53
CA GLY A 3 48.01 -49.11 38.71
C GLY A 3 48.58 -47.95 39.51
N THR A 4 48.04 -46.74 39.34
CA THR A 4 48.12 -45.64 40.33
C THR A 4 47.25 -45.96 41.55
N PRO A 5 47.50 -45.34 42.71
CA PRO A 5 46.45 -44.43 43.23
C PRO A 5 46.93 -43.22 44.07
N HIS A 6 45.96 -42.33 44.26
CA HIS A 6 45.87 -41.10 45.07
C HIS A 6 46.34 -41.16 46.52
N SER A 7 46.64 -39.98 47.11
CA SER A 7 45.98 -39.48 48.34
C SER A 7 46.39 -38.04 48.73
N SER A 8 45.39 -37.24 49.12
CA SER A 8 45.43 -35.89 49.76
C SER A 8 45.83 -35.99 51.27
N PRO A 9 45.63 -35.02 52.20
CA PRO A 9 45.25 -33.58 52.14
C PRO A 9 45.93 -32.63 53.21
N HIS A 10 45.51 -31.36 53.20
CA HIS A 10 45.42 -30.33 54.28
C HIS A 10 46.65 -29.86 55.09
N LEU A 11 46.93 -28.55 55.03
CA LEU A 11 47.53 -27.80 56.15
C LEU A 11 46.91 -26.39 56.33
N ARG A 12 46.98 -25.92 57.57
CA ARG A 12 46.18 -24.91 58.26
C ARG A 12 46.59 -23.44 58.00
N VAL A 13 45.57 -22.56 58.08
CA VAL A 13 45.48 -21.27 58.80
C VAL A 13 46.72 -20.36 58.86
N MET A 14 46.57 -19.12 58.38
CA MET A 14 47.01 -17.91 59.10
C MET A 14 46.21 -16.68 58.66
N SER A 15 45.47 -16.10 59.60
CA SER A 15 44.81 -14.81 59.51
C SER A 15 45.83 -13.67 59.65
N VAL A 16 45.70 -12.62 58.86
CA VAL A 16 46.25 -11.29 59.18
C VAL A 16 45.14 -10.26 59.02
N LEU A 17 44.76 -9.66 60.14
CA LEU A 17 43.89 -8.48 60.23
C LEU A 17 44.60 -7.28 59.60
N GLY A 18 43.98 -6.65 58.60
CA GLY A 18 44.34 -5.33 58.08
C GLY A 18 43.11 -4.44 58.10
N LEU A 19 43.07 -3.52 59.06
CA LEU A 19 41.99 -2.55 59.28
C LEU A 19 42.06 -1.49 58.15
N LEU A 20 41.05 -1.44 57.27
CA LEU A 20 40.81 -0.31 56.37
C LEU A 20 39.34 0.11 56.49
N ALA A 21 39.11 1.20 57.23
CA ALA A 21 37.83 1.90 57.25
C ALA A 21 37.68 2.66 55.93
N ALA A 22 36.96 2.08 54.96
CA ALA A 22 36.54 2.76 53.75
C ALA A 22 35.11 3.31 53.95
N LEU A 23 34.98 4.62 53.75
CA LEU A 23 33.75 5.40 53.79
C LEU A 23 32.81 4.93 52.66
N LEU A 24 31.76 4.17 52.98
CA LEU A 24 30.72 3.75 52.02
C LEU A 24 29.71 4.90 51.82
N LEU A 25 29.91 5.70 50.77
CA LEU A 25 28.83 6.51 50.19
C LEU A 25 27.95 5.59 49.32
N PRO A 26 26.63 5.52 49.55
CA PRO A 26 25.76 4.79 48.64
C PRO A 26 25.63 5.62 47.35
N LEU A 27 26.38 5.25 46.31
CA LEU A 27 26.01 5.60 44.94
C LEU A 27 24.71 4.86 44.64
N GLY A 28 23.58 5.53 44.83
CA GLY A 28 22.30 5.09 44.30
C GLY A 28 22.39 5.12 42.78
N MET A 29 22.82 4.01 42.17
CA MET A 29 22.64 3.79 40.75
C MET A 29 21.14 3.60 40.52
N THR A 30 20.45 4.69 40.17
CA THR A 30 19.11 4.61 39.61
C THR A 30 19.23 3.91 38.26
N PHE A 31 18.93 2.61 38.22
CA PHE A 31 18.63 1.93 36.97
C PHE A 31 17.32 2.52 36.45
N ALA A 32 17.41 3.54 35.60
CA ALA A 32 16.28 3.90 34.76
C ALA A 32 15.94 2.65 33.94
N PRO A 33 14.71 2.11 34.01
CA PRO A 33 14.33 1.02 33.14
C PRO A 33 14.53 1.52 31.70
N ARG A 34 15.39 0.82 30.93
CA ARG A 34 15.39 1.02 29.48
C ARG A 34 13.98 0.68 29.02
N ALA A 35 13.27 1.67 28.47
CA ALA A 35 12.08 1.39 27.71
C ALA A 35 12.47 0.36 26.65
N SER A 36 11.90 -0.85 26.72
CA SER A 36 11.95 -1.76 25.59
C SER A 36 11.36 -1.00 24.42
N ALA A 37 12.11 -0.89 23.32
CA ALA A 37 11.51 -0.50 22.06
C ALA A 37 10.34 -1.46 21.82
N ALA A 38 9.16 -0.91 21.51
CA ALA A 38 8.07 -1.73 21.02
C ALA A 38 8.59 -2.56 19.84
N PRO A 39 8.19 -3.83 19.70
CA PRO A 39 8.50 -4.59 18.49
C PRO A 39 8.05 -3.77 17.28
N ALA A 40 8.92 -3.67 16.27
CA ALA A 40 8.54 -3.05 15.01
C ALA A 40 7.34 -3.82 14.45
N ALA A 41 6.32 -3.12 13.95
CA ALA A 41 5.26 -3.77 13.21
C ALA A 41 5.87 -4.51 12.02
N ASP A 42 5.43 -5.74 11.76
CA ASP A 42 5.90 -6.51 10.61
C ASP A 42 5.58 -5.74 9.30
N ALA A 43 6.49 -5.82 8.34
CA ALA A 43 6.32 -5.17 7.04
C ALA A 43 5.05 -5.67 6.34
N VAL A 44 4.28 -4.76 5.72
CA VAL A 44 3.06 -5.13 4.99
C VAL A 44 3.41 -5.93 3.75
N ARG A 45 2.88 -7.15 3.65
CA ARG A 45 3.20 -8.12 2.60
C ARG A 45 2.29 -7.93 1.41
N VAL A 46 2.85 -7.50 0.29
CA VAL A 46 2.12 -7.21 -0.96
C VAL A 46 2.45 -8.28 -1.99
N MET A 47 1.45 -9.00 -2.50
CA MET A 47 1.63 -9.98 -3.56
C MET A 47 1.21 -9.40 -4.92
N PRO A 48 2.16 -9.15 -5.84
CA PRO A 48 1.86 -8.99 -7.26
C PRO A 48 1.42 -10.33 -7.85
N LEU A 49 0.12 -10.51 -8.09
CA LEU A 49 -0.46 -11.73 -8.64
C LEU A 49 -0.84 -11.53 -10.11
N GLY A 50 -0.50 -12.49 -10.97
CA GLY A 50 -0.96 -12.41 -12.35
C GLY A 50 -0.35 -13.39 -13.33
N ASP A 51 -0.43 -12.99 -14.60
CA ASP A 51 0.15 -13.73 -15.72
C ASP A 51 1.53 -13.17 -16.13
N SER A 52 1.91 -13.28 -17.41
CA SER A 52 3.17 -12.76 -17.95
C SER A 52 3.30 -11.26 -17.78
N ILE A 53 2.20 -10.49 -17.79
CA ILE A 53 2.24 -9.04 -17.58
C ILE A 53 2.72 -8.71 -16.17
N THR A 54 2.39 -9.54 -15.17
CA THR A 54 2.90 -9.40 -13.81
C THR A 54 4.31 -9.96 -13.68
N GLY A 55 4.55 -11.17 -14.18
CA GLY A 55 5.83 -11.87 -14.01
C GLY A 55 6.91 -11.34 -14.93
N SER A 56 6.99 -11.93 -16.13
CA SER A 56 7.99 -11.62 -17.15
C SER A 56 7.41 -11.77 -18.56
N PRO A 57 7.77 -10.88 -19.50
CA PRO A 57 8.70 -9.76 -19.36
C PRO A 57 7.99 -8.47 -18.88
N GLY A 58 8.70 -7.66 -18.09
CA GLY A 58 8.21 -6.36 -17.65
C GLY A 58 9.05 -5.75 -16.52
N CYS A 59 8.84 -4.46 -16.29
CA CYS A 59 9.55 -3.63 -15.32
C CYS A 59 8.63 -2.93 -14.31
N TRP A 60 7.31 -2.96 -14.49
CA TRP A 60 6.40 -2.12 -13.69
C TRP A 60 6.51 -2.38 -12.18
N ARG A 61 6.82 -3.62 -11.75
CA ARG A 61 7.03 -3.96 -10.33
C ARG A 61 8.21 -3.19 -9.74
N ALA A 62 9.34 -3.15 -10.44
CA ALA A 62 10.51 -2.38 -10.02
C ALA A 62 10.20 -0.87 -9.94
N LEU A 63 9.48 -0.34 -10.93
CA LEU A 63 9.06 1.07 -10.95
C LEU A 63 8.09 1.40 -9.80
N LEU A 64 7.14 0.50 -9.51
CA LEU A 64 6.19 0.63 -8.41
C LEU A 64 6.92 0.59 -7.06
N TRP A 65 7.75 -0.43 -6.83
CA TRP A 65 8.56 -0.58 -5.62
C TRP A 65 9.40 0.66 -5.35
N ASN A 66 10.19 1.09 -6.34
CA ASN A 66 11.05 2.25 -6.19
C ASN A 66 10.25 3.52 -5.90
N ARG A 67 9.06 3.67 -6.51
CA ARG A 67 8.18 4.81 -6.23
C ARG A 67 7.62 4.76 -4.81
N LEU A 68 7.23 3.59 -4.30
CA LEU A 68 6.77 3.41 -2.92
C LEU A 68 7.88 3.75 -1.92
N VAL A 69 9.06 3.14 -2.08
CA VAL A 69 10.21 3.40 -1.19
C VAL A 69 10.63 4.87 -1.21
N ASN A 70 10.69 5.49 -2.40
CA ASN A 70 11.01 6.91 -2.53
C ASN A 70 9.92 7.83 -1.95
N SER A 71 8.69 7.34 -1.80
CA SER A 71 7.59 8.06 -1.15
C SER A 71 7.51 7.81 0.35
N GLY A 72 8.43 7.03 0.92
CA GLY A 72 8.54 6.78 2.37
C GLY A 72 7.97 5.45 2.86
N TYR A 73 7.38 4.63 2.00
CA TYR A 73 6.93 3.28 2.35
C TYR A 73 8.13 2.34 2.47
N LYS A 74 8.64 2.18 3.69
CA LYS A 74 9.83 1.35 3.99
C LYS A 74 9.49 0.04 4.66
N ASP A 75 8.31 -0.05 5.28
CA ASP A 75 7.81 -1.24 5.98
C ASP A 75 6.87 -2.03 5.06
N ILE A 76 7.36 -2.37 3.86
CA ILE A 76 6.67 -3.18 2.85
C ILE A 76 7.56 -4.33 2.39
N ASP A 77 6.96 -5.45 2.04
CA ASP A 77 7.60 -6.68 1.56
C ASP A 77 6.83 -7.14 0.31
N PHE A 78 7.45 -7.16 -0.87
CA PHE A 78 6.82 -7.82 -2.01
C PHE A 78 6.97 -9.32 -1.81
N VAL A 79 5.89 -10.08 -2.00
CA VAL A 79 5.88 -11.51 -1.69
C VAL A 79 5.34 -12.32 -2.85
N GLY A 80 5.90 -13.51 -3.01
CA GLY A 80 5.52 -14.43 -4.08
C GLY A 80 6.42 -15.65 -4.08
N THR A 81 6.01 -16.70 -4.78
CA THR A 81 6.82 -17.91 -4.95
C THR A 81 7.90 -17.76 -6.02
N LEU A 82 7.81 -16.73 -6.87
CA LEU A 82 8.78 -16.44 -7.90
C LEU A 82 9.74 -15.33 -7.45
N PRO A 83 11.05 -15.49 -7.72
CA PRO A 83 12.05 -14.48 -7.40
C PRO A 83 11.88 -13.24 -8.29
N PRO A 84 12.70 -12.18 -8.08
CA PRO A 84 12.81 -11.07 -9.01
C PRO A 84 13.02 -11.53 -10.46
N GLN A 85 12.03 -11.24 -11.30
CA GLN A 85 12.07 -11.49 -12.73
C GLN A 85 12.13 -10.17 -13.48
N GLY A 86 13.05 -10.07 -14.44
CA GLY A 86 13.16 -8.94 -15.35
C GLY A 86 13.87 -7.69 -14.78
N CYS A 87 13.81 -6.62 -15.56
CA CYS A 87 14.16 -5.23 -15.27
C CYS A 87 15.59 -4.80 -14.88
N GLY A 88 16.46 -5.65 -14.32
CA GLY A 88 17.86 -5.27 -14.01
C GLY A 88 18.04 -4.08 -13.04
N GLN A 89 16.95 -3.57 -12.47
CA GLN A 89 16.93 -2.52 -11.44
C GLN A 89 16.81 -3.19 -10.08
N ALA A 90 17.53 -2.67 -9.08
CA ALA A 90 17.38 -3.14 -7.71
C ALA A 90 15.98 -2.78 -7.18
N HIS A 91 15.29 -3.77 -6.65
CA HIS A 91 13.99 -3.69 -6.00
C HIS A 91 13.75 -5.01 -5.25
N ASP A 92 12.78 -5.03 -4.35
CA ASP A 92 12.15 -6.28 -3.97
C ASP A 92 11.25 -6.72 -5.13
N GLY A 93 11.60 -7.86 -5.73
CA GLY A 93 10.99 -8.35 -6.97
C GLY A 93 10.25 -9.66 -6.81
N ASP A 94 10.07 -10.14 -5.58
CA ASP A 94 9.26 -11.32 -5.33
C ASP A 94 7.85 -11.10 -5.85
N ASN A 95 7.31 -12.11 -6.52
CA ASN A 95 6.03 -12.00 -7.22
C ASN A 95 5.36 -13.35 -7.47
N GLU A 96 4.10 -13.29 -7.86
CA GLU A 96 3.27 -14.43 -8.20
C GLU A 96 2.74 -14.28 -9.64
N GLY A 97 3.61 -13.85 -10.56
CA GLY A 97 3.31 -13.66 -11.97
C GLY A 97 3.74 -14.83 -12.85
N HIS A 98 2.80 -15.63 -13.34
CA HIS A 98 3.09 -16.86 -14.08
C HIS A 98 2.77 -16.71 -15.57
N GLY A 99 3.80 -16.73 -16.42
CA GLY A 99 3.64 -16.57 -17.86
C GLY A 99 2.72 -17.62 -18.50
N GLY A 100 1.75 -17.15 -19.30
CA GLY A 100 0.77 -18.02 -19.97
C GLY A 100 -0.29 -18.65 -19.05
N GLU A 101 -0.27 -18.35 -17.75
CA GLU A 101 -1.26 -18.89 -16.82
C GLU A 101 -2.64 -18.26 -17.06
N LEU A 102 -3.69 -19.08 -16.92
CA LEU A 102 -5.08 -18.64 -16.98
C LEU A 102 -5.65 -18.62 -15.57
N VAL A 103 -6.37 -17.56 -15.22
CA VAL A 103 -6.99 -17.44 -13.89
C VAL A 103 -8.04 -18.54 -13.68
N THR A 104 -8.73 -18.98 -14.74
CA THR A 104 -9.66 -20.11 -14.64
C THR A 104 -8.96 -21.41 -14.31
N ASN A 105 -7.75 -21.64 -14.84
CA ASN A 105 -6.99 -22.84 -14.53
C ASN A 105 -6.51 -22.83 -13.08
N VAL A 106 -6.03 -21.68 -12.58
CA VAL A 106 -5.66 -21.49 -11.17
C VAL A 106 -6.85 -21.77 -10.26
N ALA A 107 -8.03 -21.26 -10.63
CA ALA A 107 -9.27 -21.49 -9.90
C ALA A 107 -9.64 -22.97 -9.91
N ASP A 108 -9.69 -23.62 -11.08
CA ASP A 108 -10.13 -25.01 -11.23
C ASP A 108 -9.22 -26.00 -10.52
N GLN A 109 -7.91 -25.79 -10.63
CA GLN A 109 -6.89 -26.64 -10.03
C GLN A 109 -6.59 -26.27 -8.57
N ASN A 110 -7.24 -25.21 -8.05
CA ASN A 110 -7.11 -24.78 -6.67
C ASN A 110 -5.65 -24.48 -6.27
N LEU A 111 -4.92 -23.75 -7.12
CA LEU A 111 -3.48 -23.52 -6.96
C LEU A 111 -3.14 -22.37 -6.00
N LEU A 112 -4.01 -21.35 -5.90
CA LEU A 112 -3.75 -20.15 -5.12
C LEU A 112 -3.56 -20.40 -3.60
N PRO A 113 -4.30 -21.31 -2.92
CA PRO A 113 -4.10 -21.55 -1.48
C PRO A 113 -2.68 -21.95 -1.10
N GLY A 114 -1.99 -22.75 -1.94
CA GLY A 114 -0.60 -23.10 -1.69
C GLY A 114 0.31 -21.87 -1.71
N ARG A 115 0.15 -21.01 -2.72
CA ARG A 115 0.89 -19.74 -2.87
C ARG A 115 0.63 -18.79 -1.71
N LEU A 116 -0.64 -18.66 -1.29
CA LEU A 116 -1.03 -17.84 -0.14
C LEU A 116 -0.42 -18.36 1.16
N SER A 117 -0.42 -19.67 1.38
CA SER A 117 0.13 -20.26 2.61
C SER A 117 1.64 -20.05 2.76
N SER A 118 2.39 -20.03 1.65
CA SER A 118 3.85 -19.85 1.66
C SER A 118 4.28 -18.38 1.77
N THR A 119 3.43 -17.45 1.33
CA THR A 119 3.79 -16.04 1.19
C THR A 119 2.99 -15.10 2.10
N ARG A 120 1.85 -15.55 2.65
CA ARG A 120 0.99 -14.85 3.61
C ARG A 120 0.82 -13.36 3.31
N PRO A 121 0.25 -12.96 2.16
CA PRO A 121 0.09 -11.54 1.83
C PRO A 121 -1.02 -10.88 2.65
N ASP A 122 -0.87 -9.58 2.87
CA ASP A 122 -1.90 -8.67 3.39
C ASP A 122 -2.66 -7.97 2.27
N ILE A 123 -1.96 -7.70 1.17
CA ILE A 123 -2.49 -7.02 0.00
C ILE A 123 -2.18 -7.86 -1.24
N VAL A 124 -3.18 -8.11 -2.08
CA VAL A 124 -2.97 -8.68 -3.42
C VAL A 124 -3.18 -7.58 -4.47
N VAL A 125 -2.18 -7.40 -5.33
CA VAL A 125 -2.23 -6.56 -6.53
C VAL A 125 -2.38 -7.49 -7.73
N MET A 126 -3.60 -7.64 -8.24
CA MET A 126 -3.95 -8.64 -9.26
C MET A 126 -4.13 -8.02 -10.65
N HIS A 127 -3.24 -8.36 -11.59
CA HIS A 127 -3.44 -8.18 -13.03
C HIS A 127 -3.42 -9.54 -13.70
N PHE A 128 -4.60 -10.11 -13.98
CA PHE A 128 -4.69 -11.52 -14.35
C PHE A 128 -5.91 -11.80 -15.23
N GLY A 129 -5.76 -12.52 -16.34
CA GLY A 129 -6.91 -12.88 -17.18
C GLY A 129 -6.70 -12.54 -18.64
N THR A 130 -5.53 -11.98 -18.98
CA THR A 130 -5.11 -11.72 -20.35
C THR A 130 -5.16 -13.00 -21.17
N ASN A 131 -4.61 -14.09 -20.63
CA ASN A 131 -4.60 -15.38 -21.31
C ASN A 131 -6.01 -15.98 -21.46
N ASP A 132 -6.88 -15.80 -20.45
CA ASP A 132 -8.27 -16.27 -20.53
C ASP A 132 -9.04 -15.54 -21.65
N VAL A 133 -8.89 -14.21 -21.72
CA VAL A 133 -9.49 -13.39 -22.79
C VAL A 133 -8.93 -13.79 -24.17
N TRP A 134 -7.62 -14.02 -24.25
CA TRP A 134 -6.97 -14.51 -25.47
C TRP A 134 -7.55 -15.85 -25.90
N SER A 135 -7.68 -16.78 -24.95
CA SER A 135 -8.26 -18.12 -25.14
C SER A 135 -9.79 -18.12 -25.34
N SER A 136 -10.41 -16.94 -25.54
CA SER A 136 -11.84 -16.80 -25.80
C SER A 136 -12.73 -17.30 -24.65
N ILE A 137 -12.22 -17.31 -23.43
CA ILE A 137 -13.01 -17.65 -22.25
C ILE A 137 -14.00 -16.53 -21.98
N ALA A 138 -15.26 -16.89 -21.74
CA ALA A 138 -16.33 -15.93 -21.51
C ALA A 138 -16.06 -15.11 -20.23
N PRO A 139 -16.33 -13.79 -20.23
CA PRO A 139 -16.14 -12.95 -19.05
C PRO A 139 -16.83 -13.47 -17.76
N ASP A 140 -17.99 -14.15 -17.87
CA ASP A 140 -18.65 -14.79 -16.72
C ASP A 140 -17.82 -15.87 -16.07
N ARG A 141 -17.14 -16.67 -16.88
CA ARG A 141 -16.27 -17.73 -16.39
C ARG A 141 -15.03 -17.15 -15.71
N ILE A 142 -14.45 -16.09 -16.28
CA ILE A 142 -13.29 -15.39 -15.70
C ILE A 142 -13.67 -14.75 -14.35
N LEU A 143 -14.81 -14.06 -14.26
CA LEU A 143 -15.24 -13.44 -13.00
C LEU A 143 -15.68 -14.46 -11.95
N ALA A 144 -16.21 -15.62 -12.35
CA ALA A 144 -16.45 -16.72 -11.42
C ALA A 144 -15.12 -17.26 -10.84
N ALA A 145 -14.07 -17.36 -11.65
CA ALA A 145 -12.73 -17.70 -11.19
C ALA A 145 -12.20 -16.63 -10.22
N TYR A 146 -12.30 -15.34 -10.56
CA TYR A 146 -11.94 -14.26 -9.64
C TYR A 146 -12.67 -14.36 -8.30
N THR A 147 -13.98 -14.61 -8.28
CA THR A 147 -14.75 -14.79 -7.04
C THR A 147 -14.20 -15.95 -6.21
N LYS A 148 -13.84 -17.08 -6.84
CA LYS A 148 -13.22 -18.21 -6.13
C LYS A 148 -11.87 -17.82 -5.53
N LEU A 149 -11.03 -17.12 -6.29
CA LEU A 149 -9.73 -16.64 -5.83
C LEU A 149 -9.86 -15.68 -4.65
N VAL A 150 -10.79 -14.72 -4.69
CA VAL A 150 -11.09 -13.83 -3.55
C VAL A 150 -11.52 -14.63 -2.32
N GLY A 151 -12.34 -15.69 -2.50
CA GLY A 151 -12.70 -16.59 -1.42
C GLY A 151 -11.49 -17.30 -0.80
N GLN A 152 -10.54 -17.76 -1.62
CA GLN A 152 -9.29 -18.38 -1.17
C GLN A 152 -8.38 -17.37 -0.45
N MET A 153 -8.29 -16.14 -0.96
CA MET A 153 -7.55 -15.04 -0.32
C MET A 153 -8.11 -14.75 1.07
N ARG A 154 -9.44 -14.64 1.20
CA ARG A 154 -10.11 -14.40 2.48
C ARG A 154 -10.01 -15.57 3.46
N ALA A 155 -9.96 -16.80 2.96
CA ALA A 155 -9.71 -17.97 3.79
C ALA A 155 -8.27 -17.98 4.34
N SER A 156 -7.31 -17.38 3.63
CA SER A 156 -5.93 -17.21 4.11
C SER A 156 -5.75 -16.00 5.01
N ASN A 157 -6.44 -14.90 4.72
CA ASN A 157 -6.42 -13.65 5.48
C ASN A 157 -7.80 -12.99 5.35
N PRO A 158 -8.65 -13.01 6.40
CA PRO A 158 -10.01 -12.46 6.33
C PRO A 158 -10.04 -10.95 6.11
N ASP A 159 -8.92 -10.25 6.34
CA ASP A 159 -8.72 -8.81 6.18
C ASP A 159 -7.95 -8.46 4.88
N MET A 160 -7.77 -9.45 3.99
CA MET A 160 -7.06 -9.26 2.72
C MET A 160 -7.61 -8.08 1.94
N ARG A 161 -6.72 -7.17 1.52
CA ARG A 161 -7.05 -6.08 0.61
C ARG A 161 -6.70 -6.48 -0.81
N ILE A 162 -7.61 -6.25 -1.74
CA ILE A 162 -7.48 -6.78 -3.10
C ILE A 162 -7.60 -5.61 -4.07
N LEU A 163 -6.52 -5.31 -4.76
CA LEU A 163 -6.49 -4.36 -5.86
C LEU A 163 -6.53 -5.15 -7.17
N VAL A 164 -7.60 -5.00 -7.94
CA VAL A 164 -7.82 -5.74 -9.18
C VAL A 164 -7.71 -4.81 -10.38
N ALA A 165 -6.96 -5.22 -11.40
CA ALA A 165 -6.86 -4.45 -12.63
C ALA A 165 -8.13 -4.59 -13.46
N GLN A 166 -8.60 -3.49 -14.06
CA GLN A 166 -9.05 -3.62 -15.46
C GLN A 166 -7.81 -3.94 -16.28
N LEU A 167 -7.88 -4.94 -17.16
CA LEU A 167 -6.72 -5.34 -17.96
C LEU A 167 -6.25 -4.19 -18.85
N ILE A 168 -4.95 -4.15 -19.14
CA ILE A 168 -4.43 -3.30 -20.22
C ILE A 168 -5.05 -3.74 -21.55
N PRO A 169 -5.13 -2.85 -22.56
CA PRO A 169 -5.56 -3.24 -23.89
C PRO A 169 -4.63 -4.30 -24.49
N MET A 170 -5.20 -5.21 -25.28
CA MET A 170 -4.44 -6.15 -26.10
C MET A 170 -4.97 -6.16 -27.53
N ASN A 171 -4.07 -6.19 -28.51
CA ASN A 171 -4.41 -6.29 -29.93
C ASN A 171 -3.27 -6.96 -30.73
N PRO A 172 -2.98 -8.24 -30.47
CA PRO A 172 -1.97 -8.98 -31.22
C PRO A 172 -2.47 -9.30 -32.63
N SER A 173 -1.56 -9.38 -33.60
CA SER A 173 -1.89 -9.71 -34.99
C SER A 173 -2.54 -11.09 -35.16
N THR A 174 -2.36 -11.98 -34.18
CA THR A 174 -2.88 -13.36 -34.15
C THR A 174 -4.27 -13.47 -33.52
N CYS A 175 -4.85 -12.38 -32.99
CA CYS A 175 -6.19 -12.42 -32.39
C CYS A 175 -6.98 -11.13 -32.63
N ALA A 176 -7.65 -11.06 -33.78
CA ALA A 176 -8.49 -9.90 -34.15
C ALA A 176 -9.64 -9.61 -33.16
N ALA A 177 -10.16 -10.65 -32.49
CA ALA A 177 -11.25 -10.50 -31.54
C ALA A 177 -10.80 -10.07 -30.13
N CYS A 178 -9.50 -10.16 -29.81
CA CYS A 178 -9.01 -9.98 -28.45
C CYS A 178 -9.23 -8.56 -27.92
N ALA A 179 -9.07 -7.53 -28.76
CA ALA A 179 -9.31 -6.15 -28.38
C ALA A 179 -10.73 -5.93 -27.84
N GLN A 180 -11.74 -6.42 -28.57
CA GLN A 180 -13.14 -6.30 -28.14
C GLN A 180 -13.42 -7.15 -26.89
N ARG A 181 -12.86 -8.36 -26.79
CA ARG A 181 -13.06 -9.20 -25.61
C ARG A 181 -12.49 -8.59 -24.33
N VAL A 182 -11.37 -7.85 -24.40
CA VAL A 182 -10.88 -7.10 -23.24
C VAL A 182 -11.85 -5.98 -22.86
N VAL A 183 -12.42 -5.26 -23.84
CA VAL A 183 -13.45 -4.24 -23.57
C VAL A 183 -14.64 -4.87 -22.84
N ASP A 184 -15.15 -5.99 -23.35
CA ASP A 184 -16.30 -6.69 -22.79
C ASP A 184 -16.02 -7.20 -21.36
N PHE A 185 -14.82 -7.71 -21.11
CA PHE A 185 -14.38 -8.12 -19.78
C PHE A 185 -14.25 -6.92 -18.82
N ASN A 186 -13.50 -5.89 -19.22
CA ASN A 186 -13.23 -4.70 -18.40
C ASN A 186 -14.50 -3.93 -18.04
N ALA A 187 -15.52 -3.93 -18.90
CA ALA A 187 -16.82 -3.30 -18.63
C ALA A 187 -17.52 -3.89 -17.39
N ARG A 188 -17.20 -5.15 -17.05
CA ARG A 188 -17.86 -5.89 -15.96
C ARG A 188 -17.09 -5.89 -14.65
N VAL A 189 -15.77 -5.70 -14.70
CA VAL A 189 -14.88 -5.72 -13.51
C VAL A 189 -15.35 -4.74 -12.42
N PRO A 190 -15.76 -3.48 -12.70
CA PRO A 190 -16.26 -2.56 -11.67
C PRO A 190 -17.53 -3.05 -10.97
N GLY A 191 -18.48 -3.64 -11.72
CA GLY A 191 -19.70 -4.19 -11.14
C GLY A 191 -19.40 -5.40 -10.24
N TRP A 192 -18.54 -6.29 -10.72
CA TRP A 192 -18.11 -7.46 -9.95
C TRP A 192 -17.34 -7.11 -8.68
N ALA A 193 -16.39 -6.15 -8.75
CA ALA A 193 -15.61 -5.73 -7.60
C ALA A 193 -16.49 -5.14 -6.49
N ARG A 194 -17.45 -4.26 -6.85
CA ARG A 194 -18.43 -3.72 -5.89
C ARG A 194 -19.30 -4.80 -5.25
N ALA A 195 -19.71 -5.81 -6.01
CA ALA A 195 -20.53 -6.91 -5.50
C ALA A 195 -19.74 -7.90 -4.63
N THR A 196 -18.43 -8.00 -4.83
CA THR A 196 -17.57 -8.99 -4.16
C THR A 196 -16.85 -8.40 -2.94
N GLY A 197 -16.51 -7.11 -2.97
CA GLY A 197 -15.86 -6.39 -1.89
C GLY A 197 -16.73 -6.27 -0.64
N THR A 198 -16.08 -6.20 0.52
CA THR A 198 -16.72 -5.89 1.81
C THR A 198 -15.97 -4.75 2.50
N GLU A 199 -16.51 -4.21 3.57
CA GLU A 199 -15.79 -3.24 4.41
C GLU A 199 -14.51 -3.83 5.02
N ARG A 200 -14.58 -5.09 5.45
CA ARG A 200 -13.44 -5.83 6.06
C ARG A 200 -12.35 -6.21 5.04
N SER A 201 -12.76 -6.68 3.86
CA SER A 201 -11.87 -7.13 2.79
C SER A 201 -12.28 -6.47 1.47
N PRO A 202 -11.85 -5.21 1.25
CA PRO A 202 -12.24 -4.45 0.08
C PRO A 202 -11.61 -5.01 -1.21
N VAL A 203 -12.40 -4.95 -2.29
CA VAL A 203 -11.93 -5.23 -3.65
C VAL A 203 -12.03 -3.94 -4.45
N SER A 204 -10.89 -3.33 -4.75
CA SER A 204 -10.78 -2.03 -5.41
C SER A 204 -10.26 -2.18 -6.84
N VAL A 205 -10.95 -1.57 -7.79
CA VAL A 205 -10.55 -1.61 -9.20
C VAL A 205 -9.48 -0.55 -9.49
N VAL A 206 -8.43 -0.96 -10.19
CA VAL A 206 -7.40 -0.08 -10.75
C VAL A 206 -7.49 -0.11 -12.27
N ASP A 207 -7.78 1.05 -12.84
CA ASP A 207 -7.90 1.22 -14.29
C ASP A 207 -6.51 1.25 -14.95
N GLN A 208 -6.11 0.11 -15.51
CA GLN A 208 -4.90 0.00 -16.36
C GLN A 208 -5.20 0.22 -17.85
N TRP A 209 -6.46 0.41 -18.21
CA TRP A 209 -6.90 0.53 -19.60
C TRP A 209 -6.77 1.96 -20.11
N THR A 210 -7.29 2.94 -19.37
CA THR A 210 -7.43 4.31 -19.86
C THR A 210 -6.08 4.99 -20.08
N GLY A 211 -5.84 5.40 -21.33
CA GLY A 211 -4.60 6.06 -21.75
C GLY A 211 -3.45 5.11 -22.10
N PHE A 212 -3.72 3.80 -22.12
CA PHE A 212 -2.79 2.78 -22.59
C PHE A 212 -3.04 2.48 -24.08
N SER A 213 -1.98 2.36 -24.85
CA SER A 213 -2.01 2.14 -26.30
C SER A 213 -1.20 0.91 -26.66
N THR A 214 -1.84 -0.10 -27.25
CA THR A 214 -1.13 -1.31 -27.69
C THR A 214 0.01 -0.98 -28.65
N ALA A 215 -0.19 0.00 -29.54
CA ALA A 215 0.79 0.36 -30.57
C ALA A 215 2.09 0.98 -30.00
N THR A 216 2.00 1.70 -28.88
CA THR A 216 3.14 2.48 -28.34
C THR A 216 3.63 1.96 -26.99
N ASP A 217 2.79 1.26 -26.25
CA ASP A 217 3.06 0.82 -24.88
C ASP A 217 3.27 -0.69 -24.78
N THR A 218 3.16 -1.44 -25.89
CA THR A 218 3.52 -2.86 -25.95
C THR A 218 4.57 -3.10 -27.04
N TYR A 219 5.24 -4.25 -27.02
CA TYR A 219 6.17 -4.63 -28.09
C TYR A 219 5.59 -5.68 -29.06
N ASP A 220 4.53 -6.40 -28.66
CA ASP A 220 3.90 -7.46 -29.46
C ASP A 220 2.37 -7.32 -29.58
N GLY A 221 1.81 -6.20 -29.09
CA GLY A 221 0.39 -5.97 -29.01
C GLY A 221 -0.24 -6.39 -27.68
N VAL A 222 0.51 -7.03 -26.77
CA VAL A 222 0.00 -7.55 -25.48
C VAL A 222 0.90 -7.19 -24.31
N HIS A 223 2.20 -7.48 -24.40
CA HIS A 223 3.13 -7.32 -23.28
C HIS A 223 3.70 -5.91 -23.25
N PRO A 224 3.73 -5.26 -22.06
CA PRO A 224 4.19 -3.89 -21.94
C PRO A 224 5.66 -3.74 -22.33
N ASN A 225 5.98 -2.64 -22.99
CA ASN A 225 7.34 -2.13 -23.09
C ASN A 225 7.62 -1.14 -21.94
N ALA A 226 8.77 -0.47 -21.93
CA ALA A 226 9.13 0.47 -20.86
C ALA A 226 8.10 1.62 -20.65
N SER A 227 7.45 2.10 -21.73
CA SER A 227 6.36 3.10 -21.62
C SER A 227 5.13 2.50 -20.96
N GLY A 228 4.73 1.30 -21.38
CA GLY A 228 3.62 0.57 -20.76
C GLY A 228 3.87 0.25 -19.30
N ASP A 229 5.07 -0.21 -18.96
CA ASP A 229 5.48 -0.50 -17.58
C ASP A 229 5.36 0.73 -16.68
N ALA A 230 5.80 1.90 -17.17
CA ALA A 230 5.68 3.15 -16.44
C ALA A 230 4.23 3.55 -16.20
N LYS A 231 3.34 3.34 -17.18
CA LYS A 231 1.90 3.60 -17.04
C LYS A 231 1.25 2.65 -16.04
N ILE A 232 1.58 1.36 -16.11
CA ILE A 232 1.05 0.34 -15.18
C ILE A 232 1.44 0.69 -13.74
N ALA A 233 2.71 0.98 -13.50
CA ALA A 233 3.22 1.38 -12.20
C ALA A 233 2.56 2.69 -11.70
N ALA A 234 2.35 3.67 -12.59
CA ALA A 234 1.74 4.94 -12.23
C ALA A 234 0.25 4.82 -11.83
N ARG A 235 -0.46 3.81 -12.35
CA ARG A 235 -1.85 3.50 -11.96
C ARG A 235 -1.93 2.68 -10.68
N TRP A 236 -1.01 1.74 -10.48
CA TRP A 236 -0.95 0.94 -9.25
C TRP A 236 -0.58 1.79 -8.04
N PHE A 237 0.40 2.69 -8.18
CA PHE A 237 0.94 3.46 -7.07
C PHE A 237 -0.10 4.15 -6.18
N PRO A 238 -1.01 5.01 -6.69
CA PRO A 238 -1.96 5.70 -5.81
C PRO A 238 -2.94 4.74 -5.13
N ALA A 239 -3.31 3.64 -5.79
CA ALA A 239 -4.22 2.65 -5.21
C ALA A 239 -3.55 1.82 -4.11
N LEU A 240 -2.30 1.39 -4.33
CA LEU A 240 -1.53 0.66 -3.34
C LEU A 240 -1.11 1.54 -2.17
N ALA A 241 -0.67 2.77 -2.43
CA ALA A 241 -0.40 3.76 -1.39
C ALA A 241 -1.61 3.96 -0.47
N ALA A 242 -2.82 4.16 -1.05
CA ALA A 242 -4.04 4.28 -0.25
C ALA A 242 -4.35 3.02 0.57
N ALA A 243 -4.09 1.83 0.01
CA ALA A 243 -4.25 0.56 0.72
C ALA A 243 -3.20 0.33 1.81
N LEU A 244 -2.01 0.92 1.70
CA LEU A 244 -0.99 0.90 2.75
C LEU A 244 -1.32 1.90 3.86
N ASP A 245 -1.72 3.12 3.48
CA ASP A 245 -2.05 4.21 4.40
C ASP A 245 -3.25 3.90 5.29
N ALA A 246 -4.22 3.13 4.78
CA ALA A 246 -5.37 2.71 5.57
C ALA A 246 -5.05 1.61 6.61
N GLY A 247 -3.79 1.15 6.73
CA GLY A 247 -3.30 0.12 7.66
C GLY A 247 -3.92 -1.27 7.45
N VAL A 248 -3.30 -2.39 7.85
CA VAL A 248 -3.99 -3.69 7.78
C VAL A 248 -4.91 -3.80 9.02
N PRO A 249 -6.23 -4.07 8.89
CA PRO A 249 -7.06 -4.39 10.07
C PRO A 249 -6.41 -5.56 10.80
N GLN A 250 -6.01 -5.34 12.05
CA GLN A 250 -5.30 -6.34 12.83
C GLN A 250 -6.23 -7.52 13.12
N ASP A 251 -5.68 -8.73 13.03
CA ASP A 251 -6.35 -10.00 13.31
C ASP A 251 -6.88 -10.00 14.77
N PRO A 252 -8.17 -10.32 15.02
CA PRO A 252 -8.74 -10.34 16.38
C PRO A 252 -8.08 -11.35 17.35
N ASP A 253 -7.23 -12.26 16.87
CA ASP A 253 -6.55 -13.28 17.69
C ASP A 253 -5.12 -12.89 18.18
N ASP A 254 -4.63 -11.68 17.87
CA ASP A 254 -3.37 -11.15 18.44
C ASP A 254 -3.65 -10.31 19.71
N PRO A 255 -3.18 -10.69 20.92
CA PRO A 255 -3.45 -9.96 22.15
C PRO A 255 -2.63 -8.66 22.17
N GLY A 256 -3.17 -7.63 21.53
CA GLY A 256 -2.58 -6.31 21.33
C GLY A 256 -2.12 -5.60 22.61
N GLY A 257 -0.95 -4.97 22.51
CA GLY A 257 -0.57 -3.88 23.40
C GLY A 257 -1.38 -2.60 23.12
N PRO A 258 -1.52 -1.68 24.09
CA PRO A 258 -2.36 -0.50 23.93
C PRO A 258 -1.68 0.53 23.02
N GLY A 259 -2.10 0.59 21.75
CA GLY A 259 -1.68 1.60 20.78
C GLY A 259 -2.91 2.11 20.01
N GLY A 260 -3.22 3.40 20.14
CA GLY A 260 -4.48 4.01 19.74
C GLY A 260 -4.78 4.05 18.24
N ASP A 261 -6.07 4.14 17.94
CA ASP A 261 -6.67 4.32 16.61
C ASP A 261 -5.95 5.39 15.77
N PRO A 262 -5.56 5.13 14.52
CA PRO A 262 -5.29 6.20 13.57
C PRO A 262 -6.63 6.85 13.22
N THR A 263 -6.80 8.09 13.66
CA THR A 263 -8.02 8.87 13.52
C THR A 263 -8.43 9.05 12.05
N ALA A 264 -9.35 8.19 11.60
CA ALA A 264 -9.77 8.06 10.21
C ALA A 264 -10.58 9.27 9.71
N CYS A 265 -10.03 10.02 8.77
CA CYS A 265 -10.79 10.95 7.95
C CYS A 265 -10.48 10.73 6.46
N THR A 266 -11.35 11.23 5.59
CA THR A 266 -11.12 11.29 4.14
C THR A 266 -11.11 12.74 3.67
N ALA A 267 -10.28 13.05 2.67
CA ALA A 267 -10.23 14.36 2.04
C ALA A 267 -10.58 14.25 0.55
N ARG A 268 -11.28 15.24 0.00
CA ARG A 268 -11.61 15.31 -1.44
C ARG A 268 -11.36 16.69 -2.00
N PHE A 269 -10.61 16.75 -3.10
CA PHE A 269 -10.32 17.98 -3.83
C PHE A 269 -11.34 18.23 -4.95
N ARG A 270 -11.72 19.50 -5.15
CA ARG A 270 -12.42 19.97 -6.33
C ARG A 270 -11.85 21.32 -6.78
N ALA A 271 -11.69 21.50 -8.10
CA ALA A 271 -11.42 22.80 -8.68
C ALA A 271 -12.73 23.63 -8.73
N VAL A 272 -12.69 24.86 -8.23
CA VAL A 272 -13.86 25.77 -8.18
C VAL A 272 -13.85 26.71 -9.38
N SER A 273 -12.70 27.29 -9.71
CA SER A 273 -12.52 28.16 -10.86
C SER A 273 -11.09 28.08 -11.36
N VAL A 274 -10.87 28.20 -12.67
CA VAL A 274 -9.56 28.06 -13.31
C VAL A 274 -9.31 29.26 -14.20
N TRP A 275 -8.10 29.80 -14.16
CA TRP A 275 -7.65 30.90 -15.02
C TRP A 275 -6.22 30.67 -15.49
N GLN A 276 -5.73 31.50 -16.41
CA GLN A 276 -4.36 31.38 -16.88
C GLN A 276 -3.37 31.64 -15.73
N GLY A 277 -2.56 30.64 -15.40
CA GLY A 277 -1.54 30.74 -14.36
C GLY A 277 -2.01 30.41 -12.94
N GLY A 278 -3.26 29.95 -12.74
CA GLY A 278 -3.73 29.54 -11.42
C GLY A 278 -5.15 29.00 -11.38
N TYR A 279 -5.56 28.56 -10.18
CA TYR A 279 -6.92 28.10 -9.93
C TYR A 279 -7.31 28.29 -8.46
N GLN A 280 -8.62 28.31 -8.22
CA GLN A 280 -9.21 28.17 -6.90
C GLN A 280 -9.56 26.70 -6.67
N GLY A 281 -9.10 26.16 -5.55
CA GLY A 281 -9.37 24.79 -5.10
C GLY A 281 -10.19 24.78 -3.82
N GLU A 282 -10.91 23.68 -3.61
CA GLU A 282 -11.64 23.39 -2.39
C GLU A 282 -11.34 21.96 -1.94
N VAL A 283 -11.14 21.77 -0.64
CA VAL A 283 -10.97 20.44 -0.04
C VAL A 283 -12.02 20.24 1.04
N THR A 284 -12.73 19.13 0.95
CA THR A 284 -13.67 18.67 1.99
C THR A 284 -13.03 17.55 2.78
N VAL A 285 -12.86 17.75 4.08
CA VAL A 285 -12.38 16.78 5.07
C VAL A 285 -13.59 16.18 5.77
N THR A 286 -13.70 14.85 5.81
CA THR A 286 -14.84 14.13 6.43
C THR A 286 -14.33 13.17 7.47
N ASN A 287 -14.86 13.24 8.69
CA ASN A 287 -14.58 12.26 9.73
C ASN A 287 -15.28 10.93 9.38
N THR A 288 -14.50 9.89 9.13
CA THR A 288 -14.99 8.55 8.81
C THR A 288 -14.82 7.58 9.97
N SER A 289 -14.31 8.04 11.11
CA SER A 289 -14.22 7.25 12.33
C SER A 289 -15.57 7.14 13.05
N GLY A 290 -15.70 6.16 13.93
CA GLY A 290 -16.87 6.00 14.80
C GLY A 290 -16.96 7.00 15.97
N SER A 291 -15.92 7.83 16.15
CA SER A 291 -15.79 8.77 17.27
C SER A 291 -15.69 10.22 16.78
N ALA A 292 -16.06 11.19 17.61
CA ALA A 292 -15.83 12.59 17.28
C ALA A 292 -14.33 12.91 17.29
N VAL A 293 -13.88 13.79 16.39
CA VAL A 293 -12.51 14.33 16.36
C VAL A 293 -12.50 15.79 16.81
N GLN A 294 -11.43 16.22 17.47
CA GLN A 294 -11.16 17.59 17.95
C GLN A 294 -9.93 18.19 17.24
N GLY A 295 -10.04 18.28 15.93
CA GLY A 295 -9.02 18.81 15.04
C GLY A 295 -8.82 17.91 13.83
N TRP A 296 -8.35 18.49 12.74
CA TRP A 296 -7.96 17.77 11.54
C TRP A 296 -6.78 18.44 10.86
N THR A 297 -5.96 17.62 10.20
CA THR A 297 -4.88 18.06 9.32
C THR A 297 -5.11 17.45 7.95
N ALA A 298 -4.98 18.24 6.88
CA ALA A 298 -5.06 17.78 5.51
C ALA A 298 -3.74 18.06 4.78
N THR A 299 -3.23 17.07 4.05
CA THR A 299 -2.07 17.24 3.16
C THR A 299 -2.55 17.32 1.73
N VAL A 300 -2.14 18.36 1.00
CA VAL A 300 -2.52 18.65 -0.38
C VAL A 300 -1.25 18.67 -1.23
N VAL A 301 -1.22 17.83 -2.26
CA VAL A 301 -0.14 17.78 -3.27
C VAL A 301 -0.71 18.16 -4.64
N PRO A 302 -0.57 19.42 -5.06
CA PRO A 302 -1.02 19.86 -6.38
C PRO A 302 -0.25 19.20 -7.52
N ALA A 303 -0.96 18.73 -8.54
CA ALA A 303 -0.34 18.20 -9.75
C ALA A 303 0.29 19.31 -10.61
N GLY A 304 1.14 18.91 -11.56
CA GLY A 304 1.64 19.80 -12.61
C GLY A 304 2.51 20.97 -12.11
N GLY A 305 3.13 20.83 -10.93
CA GLY A 305 4.00 21.86 -10.35
C GLY A 305 3.25 23.05 -9.76
N ALA A 306 1.94 22.96 -9.56
CA ALA A 306 1.17 24.02 -8.91
C ALA A 306 1.57 24.19 -7.42
N ARG A 307 1.31 25.37 -6.87
CA ARG A 307 1.65 25.75 -5.49
C ARG A 307 0.52 26.54 -4.86
N LEU A 308 0.11 26.16 -3.65
CA LEU A 308 -0.85 26.95 -2.87
C LEU A 308 -0.21 28.26 -2.44
N THR A 309 -0.94 29.37 -2.60
CA THR A 309 -0.47 30.71 -2.27
C THR A 309 -1.36 31.43 -1.27
N GLN A 310 -2.64 31.07 -1.21
CA GLN A 310 -3.59 31.62 -0.24
C GLN A 310 -4.53 30.51 0.23
N LEU A 311 -5.03 30.64 1.46
CA LEU A 311 -5.92 29.67 2.11
C LEU A 311 -6.94 30.42 2.98
N TRP A 312 -8.16 29.90 3.08
CA TRP A 312 -9.13 30.27 4.11
C TRP A 312 -9.75 29.03 4.75
N ASN A 313 -10.37 29.21 5.93
CA ASN A 313 -10.96 28.15 6.76
C ASN A 313 -9.96 27.08 7.25
N GLY A 314 -8.68 27.44 7.38
CA GLY A 314 -7.62 26.63 7.97
C GLY A 314 -6.33 27.43 8.12
N SER A 315 -5.23 26.77 8.50
CA SER A 315 -3.88 27.34 8.54
C SER A 315 -2.93 26.55 7.64
N LEU A 316 -2.20 27.23 6.76
CA LEU A 316 -1.32 26.61 5.76
C LEU A 316 0.15 26.62 6.19
N THR A 317 0.81 25.47 6.08
CA THR A 317 2.27 25.35 5.99
C THR A 317 2.64 24.69 4.66
N THR A 318 3.75 25.09 4.05
CA THR A 318 4.16 24.57 2.74
C THR A 318 5.62 24.17 2.77
N ALA A 319 5.89 22.93 2.38
CA ALA A 319 7.24 22.40 2.24
C ALA A 319 7.89 22.87 0.93
N ALA A 320 9.22 22.78 0.86
CA ALA A 320 9.99 23.24 -0.29
C ALA A 320 9.65 22.51 -1.61
N ASP A 321 9.16 21.28 -1.52
CA ASP A 321 8.72 20.45 -2.64
C ASP A 321 7.34 20.85 -3.20
N GLY A 322 6.61 21.74 -2.49
CA GLY A 322 5.27 22.19 -2.84
C GLY A 322 4.14 21.44 -2.15
N THR A 323 4.45 20.49 -1.27
CA THR A 323 3.46 19.82 -0.42
C THR A 323 2.89 20.83 0.58
N ALA A 324 1.57 20.98 0.62
CA ALA A 324 0.87 21.89 1.50
C ALA A 324 0.17 21.12 2.62
N THR A 325 0.45 21.48 3.87
CA THR A 325 -0.24 20.95 5.05
C THR A 325 -1.18 22.01 5.60
N VAL A 326 -2.45 21.66 5.76
CA VAL A 326 -3.51 22.54 6.23
C VAL A 326 -4.09 22.00 7.52
N THR A 327 -4.02 22.75 8.61
CA THR A 327 -4.74 22.41 9.85
C THR A 327 -6.07 23.14 9.93
N ASP A 328 -6.98 22.63 10.74
CA ASP A 328 -8.27 23.25 11.00
C ASP A 328 -8.15 24.69 11.52
N ALA A 329 -9.20 25.47 11.29
CA ALA A 329 -9.45 26.71 11.98
C ALA A 329 -10.14 26.41 13.31
N ALA A 330 -9.98 27.31 14.29
CA ALA A 330 -10.50 27.11 15.65
C ALA A 330 -12.00 26.77 15.74
N TRP A 331 -12.80 27.09 14.72
CA TRP A 331 -14.24 26.87 14.67
C TRP A 331 -14.68 25.64 13.84
N ASN A 332 -13.78 24.99 13.08
CA ASN A 332 -14.13 23.83 12.24
C ASN A 332 -13.32 22.56 12.52
N GLY A 333 -12.51 22.52 13.58
CA GLY A 333 -11.76 21.33 13.96
C GLY A 333 -12.61 20.19 14.52
N ALA A 334 -13.74 20.50 15.17
CA ALA A 334 -14.60 19.49 15.78
C ALA A 334 -15.53 18.84 14.73
N LEU A 335 -15.37 17.53 14.48
CA LEU A 335 -16.23 16.78 13.55
C LEU A 335 -16.80 15.53 14.22
N ALA A 336 -18.12 15.44 14.30
CA ALA A 336 -18.81 14.20 14.66
C ALA A 336 -18.58 13.10 13.60
N PRO A 337 -18.84 11.82 13.90
CA PRO A 337 -18.83 10.75 12.89
C PRO A 337 -19.68 11.12 11.67
N GLY A 338 -19.10 11.04 10.48
CA GLY A 338 -19.75 11.40 9.21
C GLY A 338 -19.84 12.90 8.92
N ALA A 339 -19.44 13.79 9.83
CA ALA A 339 -19.43 15.23 9.61
C ALA A 339 -18.21 15.68 8.79
N SER A 340 -18.35 16.82 8.11
CA SER A 340 -17.31 17.37 7.24
C SER A 340 -16.99 18.83 7.55
N ALA A 341 -15.74 19.22 7.30
CA ALA A 341 -15.29 20.59 7.20
C ALA A 341 -14.72 20.85 5.80
N THR A 342 -14.80 22.10 5.35
CA THR A 342 -14.31 22.50 4.03
C THR A 342 -13.40 23.71 4.15
N PHE A 343 -12.25 23.63 3.47
CA PHE A 343 -11.36 24.77 3.28
C PHE A 343 -11.12 25.04 1.80
N GLY A 344 -10.84 26.29 1.47
CA GLY A 344 -10.53 26.71 0.12
C GLY A 344 -9.17 27.35 0.02
N PHE A 345 -8.63 27.36 -1.19
CA PHE A 345 -7.31 27.90 -1.47
C PHE A 345 -7.21 28.49 -2.88
N VAL A 346 -6.23 29.35 -3.08
CA VAL A 346 -5.73 29.76 -4.41
C VAL A 346 -4.39 29.09 -4.63
N ALA A 347 -4.18 28.56 -5.83
CA ALA A 347 -2.91 28.01 -6.27
C ALA A 347 -2.41 28.70 -7.55
N THR A 348 -1.10 28.94 -7.62
CA THR A 348 -0.42 29.28 -8.87
C THR A 348 -0.09 27.99 -9.62
N ALA A 349 -0.15 28.04 -10.94
CA ALA A 349 0.13 26.90 -11.81
C ALA A 349 1.00 27.33 -13.00
N PRO A 350 1.98 26.52 -13.43
CA PRO A 350 2.70 26.76 -14.67
C PRO A 350 1.74 26.86 -15.87
N ALA A 351 2.06 27.67 -16.88
CA ALA A 351 1.24 27.80 -18.09
C ALA A 351 1.10 26.48 -18.87
N THR A 352 1.98 25.51 -18.61
CA THR A 352 1.97 24.16 -19.18
C THR A 352 1.15 23.15 -18.36
N ALA A 353 0.61 23.55 -17.20
CA ALA A 353 -0.20 22.67 -16.37
C ALA A 353 -1.55 22.38 -17.03
N GLY A 354 -1.95 21.09 -17.03
CA GLY A 354 -3.27 20.66 -17.50
C GLY A 354 -4.38 21.00 -16.51
N THR A 355 -5.54 20.33 -16.64
CA THR A 355 -6.68 20.50 -15.72
C THR A 355 -6.24 20.34 -14.26
N PRO A 356 -6.62 21.26 -13.35
CA PRO A 356 -6.22 21.19 -11.95
C PRO A 356 -6.60 19.86 -11.30
N ALA A 357 -5.61 19.23 -10.66
CA ALA A 357 -5.77 18.03 -9.87
C ALA A 357 -4.86 18.12 -8.64
N ALA A 358 -5.25 17.48 -7.55
CA ALA A 358 -4.43 17.37 -6.35
C ALA A 358 -4.68 16.01 -5.68
N THR A 359 -3.62 15.41 -5.15
CA THR A 359 -3.75 14.30 -4.19
C THR A 359 -3.99 14.92 -2.83
N VAL A 360 -5.00 14.42 -2.10
CA VAL A 360 -5.34 14.91 -0.77
C VAL A 360 -5.47 13.76 0.23
N THR A 361 -4.82 13.90 1.38
CA THR A 361 -4.96 12.99 2.54
C THR A 361 -5.29 13.80 3.78
N CYS A 362 -5.78 13.16 4.84
CA CYS A 362 -6.01 13.85 6.10
C CYS A 362 -5.83 12.92 7.31
N ALA A 363 -5.67 13.54 8.48
CA ALA A 363 -5.67 12.89 9.79
C ALA A 363 -6.57 13.68 10.76
N GLY A 364 -7.47 12.99 11.47
CA GLY A 364 -8.20 13.58 12.60
C GLY A 364 -7.35 13.59 13.88
N LYS A 365 -7.74 14.39 14.87
CA LYS A 365 -7.17 14.35 16.22
C LYS A 365 -8.23 13.87 17.20
N ALA A 366 -7.94 12.83 17.98
CA ALA A 366 -8.86 12.37 19.02
C ALA A 366 -9.09 13.46 20.10
N PRO A 367 -10.26 13.50 20.75
CA PRO A 367 -10.51 14.37 21.90
C PRO A 367 -9.47 14.15 23.00
N ALA A 368 -9.02 15.22 23.64
CA ALA A 368 -8.27 15.07 24.89
C ALA A 368 -9.22 14.51 25.96
N GLY A 369 -8.88 13.36 26.54
CA GLY A 369 -9.62 12.71 27.62
C GLY A 369 -9.51 13.40 28.96
#